data_AF-A0A847A1W1-F1
#
_entry.id   AF-A0A847A1W1-F1
#
_cell.length_a   1.000
_cell.length_b   1.000
_cell.length_c   1.000
_cell.angle_alpha   90.00
_cell.angle_beta   90.00
_cell.angle_gamma   90.00
#
_symmetry.space_group_name_H-M   'P 1'
#
loop_
_entity.id
_entity.type
_entity.pdbx_description
1 polymer ?
#
loop_
_entity_poly.entity_id
_entity_poly.type
_entity_poly.pdbx_seq_one_letter_code
_entity_poly.pdbx_strand_id
1 'polypeptide(L)' 'MGSLTVQVGDATELAAVSERLDAAGIEHAVTGETLTVNDPWGNLVRVTAGAN' A
#
# COMPACT_ATOMS: atom_id res chain seq x y z
N MET A 1 -15.31 1.02 11.18
CA MET A 1 -14.34 1.24 10.10
C MET A 1 -13.43 0.02 10.05
N GLY A 2 -13.16 -0.51 8.87
CA GLY A 2 -12.38 -1.74 8.70
C GLY A 2 -10.91 -1.47 8.37
N SER A 3 -10.10 -2.51 8.40
CA SER A 3 -8.75 -2.47 7.85
C SER A 3 -8.43 -3.76 7.09
N LEU A 4 -7.70 -3.64 6.00
CA LEU A 4 -7.23 -4.76 5.18
C LEU A 4 -5.71 -4.69 5.08
N THR A 5 -5.04 -5.84 5.21
CA THR A 5 -3.61 -5.97 4.90
C THR A 5 -3.45 -6.87 3.69
N VAL A 6 -2.73 -6.39 2.68
CA VAL A 6 -2.36 -7.10 1.47
C VAL A 6 -0.85 -7.31 1.49
N GLN A 7 -0.39 -8.54 1.33
CA GLN A 7 1.03 -8.84 1.21
C GLN A 7 1.39 -8.98 -0.27
N VAL A 8 2.42 -8.26 -0.71
CA VAL A 8 3.05 -8.42 -2.02
C VAL A 8 4.32 -9.27 -1.88
N GLY A 9 4.83 -9.80 -3.00
CA GLY A 9 5.94 -10.76 -3.01
C GLY A 9 7.26 -10.18 -2.51
N ASP A 10 7.56 -8.91 -2.82
CA ASP A 10 8.80 -8.26 -2.41
C ASP A 10 8.69 -6.71 -2.40
N ALA A 11 9.79 -6.05 -2.02
CA ALA A 11 9.88 -4.60 -1.95
C ALA A 11 9.76 -3.89 -3.32
N THR A 12 10.10 -4.58 -4.42
CA THR A 12 9.95 -4.04 -5.78
C THR A 12 8.48 -3.93 -6.15
N GLU A 13 7.68 -4.95 -5.81
CA GLU A 13 6.23 -4.89 -6.00
C GLU A 13 5.60 -3.78 -5.14
N LEU A 14 6.08 -3.60 -3.91
CA LEU A 14 5.60 -2.52 -3.04
C LEU A 14 5.89 -1.13 -3.64
N ALA A 15 7.10 -0.91 -4.17
CA ALA A 15 7.46 0.32 -4.86
C ALA A 15 6.59 0.54 -6.10
N ALA A 16 6.31 -0.53 -6.86
CA ALA A 16 5.43 -0.45 -8.01
C ALA A 16 3.96 -0.14 -7.62
N VAL A 17 3.50 -0.52 -6.44
CA VAL A 17 2.17 -0.11 -5.92
C VAL A 17 2.18 1.38 -5.58
N SER A 18 3.22 1.87 -4.90
CA SER A 18 3.39 3.30 -4.58
C SER A 18 3.36 4.17 -5.83
N GLU A 19 4.14 3.84 -6.87
CA GLU A 19 4.17 4.58 -8.13
C GLU A 19 2.79 4.63 -8.82
N ARG A 20 2.03 3.54 -8.76
CA ARG A 20 0.66 3.50 -9.32
C ARG A 20 -0.31 4.39 -8.54
N LEU A 21 -0.18 4.46 -7.21
CA LEU A 21 -1.01 5.34 -6.38
C LEU A 21 -0.68 6.81 -6.63
N ASP A 22 0.61 7.16 -6.76
CA ASP A 22 1.04 8.50 -7.18
C ASP A 22 0.50 8.88 -8.56
N ALA A 23 0.62 7.98 -9.54
CA ALA A 23 0.10 8.21 -10.89
C ALA A 23 -1.43 8.39 -10.92
N ALA A 24 -2.14 7.78 -9.97
CA ALA A 24 -3.58 7.93 -9.79
C ALA A 24 -3.96 9.17 -8.97
N GLY A 25 -3.00 9.92 -8.41
CA GLY A 25 -3.24 11.06 -7.52
C GLY A 25 -3.85 10.65 -6.18
N ILE A 26 -3.61 9.42 -5.73
CA ILE A 26 -4.13 8.88 -4.47
C ILE A 26 -3.10 9.09 -3.37
N GLU A 27 -3.50 9.86 -2.34
CA GLU A 27 -2.68 10.08 -1.16
C GLU A 27 -2.44 8.76 -0.41
N HIS A 28 -1.17 8.47 -0.17
CA HIS A 28 -0.72 7.28 0.55
C HIS A 28 0.54 7.61 1.34
N ALA A 29 0.87 6.77 2.32
CA ALA A 29 2.10 6.89 3.09
C ALA A 29 2.94 5.62 2.96
N VAL A 30 4.26 5.78 2.90
CA VAL A 30 5.20 4.66 2.85
C VAL A 30 6.12 4.75 4.07
N THR A 31 6.24 3.67 4.83
CA THR A 31 7.10 3.54 6.01
C THR A 31 7.84 2.21 5.94
N GLY A 32 9.10 2.23 5.51
CA GLY A 32 9.89 1.02 5.29
C GLY A 32 9.21 0.09 4.29
N GLU A 33 8.91 -1.14 4.70
CA GLU A 33 8.27 -2.17 3.88
C GLU A 33 6.73 -2.17 4.00
N THR A 34 6.14 -1.06 4.45
CA THR A 34 4.69 -0.89 4.57
C THR A 34 4.22 0.36 3.84
N LEU A 35 3.22 0.19 2.98
CA LEU A 35 2.45 1.27 2.37
C LEU A 35 1.06 1.31 3.00
N THR A 36 0.53 2.49 3.29
CA THR A 36 -0.82 2.68 3.80
C THR A 36 -1.60 3.65 2.93
N VAL A 37 -2.86 3.32 2.66
CA VAL A 37 -3.77 4.13 1.83
C VAL A 37 -5.19 3.98 2.34
N ASN A 38 -5.98 5.05 2.25
CA ASN A 38 -7.41 4.99 2.54
C ASN A 38 -8.17 4.63 1.27
N ASP A 39 -9.10 3.68 1.37
CA ASP A 39 -10.03 3.41 0.28
C ASP A 39 -11.16 4.48 0.24
N PRO A 40 -11.96 4.53 -0.84
CA PRO A 40 -13.06 5.48 -0.97
C PRO A 40 -14.16 5.35 0.09
N TRP A 41 -14.19 4.26 0.85
CA TRP A 41 -15.17 3.99 1.90
C TRP A 41 -14.62 4.24 3.31
N GLY A 42 -13.39 4.76 3.42
CA GLY A 42 -12.74 5.12 4.69
C GLY A 42 -12.12 3.92 5.43
N ASN A 43 -11.89 2.80 4.76
CA ASN A 43 -11.10 1.70 5.30
C ASN A 43 -9.62 1.93 5.08
N LEU A 44 -8.82 1.53 6.06
CA LEU A 44 -7.37 1.59 5.96
C LEU A 44 -6.85 0.33 5.27
N VAL A 45 -6.22 0.50 4.11
CA VAL A 45 -5.52 -0.56 3.38
C VAL A 45 -4.04 -0.44 3.68
N ARG A 46 -3.42 -1.54 4.12
CA ARG A 46 -1.96 -1.68 4.27
C ARG A 46 -1.45 -2.66 3.24
N VAL A 47 -0.39 -2.28 2.55
CA VAL A 47 0.34 -3.15 1.63
C VAL A 47 1.72 -3.39 2.22
N THR A 48 2.15 -4.64 2.38
CA THR A 48 3.44 -4.99 2.98
C THR A 48 4.25 -5.87 2.06
N ALA A 49 5.57 -5.66 1.99
CA ALA A 49 6.45 -6.59 1.29
C ALA A 49 6.56 -7.90 2.09
N GLY A 50 6.47 -9.04 1.40
CA GLY A 50 6.78 -10.34 1.97
C GLY A 50 8.29 -10.50 2.12
N ALA A 51 8.71 -11.17 3.19
CA ALA A 51 10.07 -11.69 3.28
C ALA A 51 10.19 -12.85 2.29
N ASN A 52 10.95 -12.64 1.21
CA ASN A 52 11.32 -13.70 0.27
C ASN A 52 12.32 -14.67 0.93
#